data_AF-A0A0Q5QC38-F1
#
_entry.id   AF-A0A0Q5QC38-F1
#
_cell.length_a   1.000
_cell.length_b   1.000
_cell.length_c   1.000
_cell.angle_alpha   90.00
_cell.angle_beta   90.00
_cell.angle_gamma   90.00
#
_symmetry.space_group_name_H-M   'P 1'
#
loop_
_entity.id
_entity.type
_entity.pdbx_description
1 polymer ?
#
loop_
_entity_poly.entity_id
_entity_poly.type
_entity_poly.pdbx_seq_one_letter_code
_entity_poly.pdbx_strand_id
1 'polypeptide(L)'
;MESKMRATSEGLIYIKSSAVVSLKRPNALEGAKVLGKPLIINAEHIAFLAHNTEGKVTFFLTNGFEICINMFYDEAETIFFAAKSCIDKEI
;
A
#
# COMPACT_ATOMS: atom_id res chain seq x y z
N MET A 1 -16.46 -4.01 -11.30
CA MET A 1 -15.59 -4.36 -10.17
C MET A 1 -14.56 -3.25 -10.10
N GLU A 2 -14.55 -2.45 -9.04
CA GLU A 2 -13.68 -1.27 -8.96
C GLU A 2 -12.32 -1.70 -8.37
N SER A 3 -11.22 -1.46 -9.10
CA SER A 3 -9.86 -1.86 -8.74
C SER A 3 -9.50 -1.39 -7.32
N LYS A 4 -8.96 -2.28 -6.49
CA LYS A 4 -8.53 -1.96 -5.11
C LYS A 4 -7.23 -1.16 -5.11
N MET A 5 -6.35 -1.39 -6.09
CA MET A 5 -5.06 -0.72 -6.23
C MET A 5 -4.72 -0.41 -7.68
N ARG A 6 -3.93 0.65 -7.87
CA ARG A 6 -3.41 1.07 -9.17
C ARG A 6 -1.95 1.51 -9.05
N ALA A 7 -1.07 0.94 -9.87
CA ALA A 7 0.24 1.50 -10.18
C ALA A 7 0.12 2.51 -11.33
N THR A 8 0.96 3.54 -11.33
CA THR A 8 1.07 4.50 -12.43
C THR A 8 2.46 4.51 -13.05
N SER A 9 2.53 5.05 -14.27
CA SER A 9 3.79 5.36 -14.97
C SER A 9 4.65 6.43 -14.30
N GLU A 10 4.16 7.09 -13.24
CA GLU A 10 4.93 8.02 -12.41
C GLU A 10 5.58 7.33 -11.19
N GLY A 11 5.45 6.01 -11.06
CA GLY A 11 5.94 5.26 -9.90
C GLY A 11 5.09 5.42 -8.64
N LEU A 12 3.83 5.85 -8.80
CA LEU A 12 2.88 5.99 -7.71
C LEU A 12 1.96 4.78 -7.60
N ILE A 13 1.56 4.48 -6.37
CA ILE A 13 0.58 3.44 -6.04
C ILE A 13 -0.61 4.09 -5.36
N TYR A 14 -1.78 3.99 -5.98
CA TYR A 14 -3.06 4.39 -5.41
C TYR A 14 -3.70 3.18 -4.73
N ILE A 15 -4.14 3.37 -3.50
CA ILE A 15 -4.83 2.35 -2.71
C ILE A 15 -6.20 2.88 -2.33
N LYS A 16 -7.25 2.16 -2.72
CA LYS A 16 -8.62 2.49 -2.34
C LYS A 16 -8.76 2.44 -0.82
N SER A 17 -9.42 3.43 -0.23
CA SER A 17 -9.59 3.53 1.23
C SER A 17 -10.24 2.29 1.84
N SER A 18 -11.17 1.65 1.13
CA SER A 18 -11.83 0.41 1.57
C SER A 18 -10.90 -0.81 1.63
N ALA A 19 -9.73 -0.75 1.00
CA ALA A 19 -8.71 -1.80 1.09
C ALA A 19 -7.76 -1.57 2.26
N VAL A 20 -7.73 -0.38 2.87
CA VAL A 20 -6.80 -0.07 3.97
C VAL A 20 -7.37 -0.57 5.29
N VAL A 21 -6.61 -1.44 5.96
CA VAL A 21 -6.94 -1.99 7.28
C VAL A 21 -6.46 -1.05 8.37
N SER A 22 -5.21 -0.58 8.28
CA SER A 22 -4.64 0.34 9.24
C SER A 22 -3.48 1.14 8.66
N LEU A 23 -3.23 2.31 9.24
CA LEU A 23 -2.06 3.13 8.98
C LEU A 23 -1.39 3.45 10.30
N LYS A 24 -0.13 3.07 10.44
CA LYS A 24 0.69 3.33 11.62
C LYS A 24 1.78 4.33 11.26
N ARG A 25 1.92 5.36 12.09
CA ARG A 25 2.95 6.40 11.97
C ARG A 25 4.06 6.11 12.98
N PRO A 26 5.33 6.43 12.66
CA PRO A 26 6.40 6.41 13.65
C PRO A 26 6.01 7.19 14.91
N ASN A 27 6.31 6.63 16.08
CA ASN A 27 6.10 7.26 17.37
C ASN A 27 4.63 7.63 17.69
N ALA A 28 3.66 7.08 16.97
CA ALA A 28 2.24 7.21 17.33
C ALA A 28 1.81 6.07 18.26
N LEU A 29 1.13 6.43 19.35
CA LEU A 29 0.56 5.47 20.31
C LEU A 29 -0.66 4.71 19.75
N GLU A 30 -1.35 5.28 18.76
CA GLU A 30 -2.50 4.67 18.10
C GLU A 30 -2.37 4.69 16.56
N GLY A 31 -3.02 3.72 15.90
CA GLY A 31 -3.16 3.68 14.44
C GLY A 31 -4.10 4.79 13.96
N ALA A 32 -3.68 5.55 12.95
CA ALA A 32 -4.52 6.58 12.36
C ALA A 32 -5.63 5.93 11.53
N LYS A 33 -6.90 6.31 11.79
CA LYS A 33 -8.02 5.96 10.91
C LYS A 33 -7.86 6.70 9.58
N VAL A 34 -7.82 5.96 8.48
CA VAL A 34 -7.83 6.54 7.13
C VAL A 34 -9.19 7.16 6.87
N LEU A 35 -9.23 8.49 6.65
CA LEU A 35 -10.45 9.30 6.52
C LEU A 35 -11.20 9.11 5.18
N GLY A 36 -11.36 7.87 4.72
CA GLY A 36 -12.15 7.52 3.53
C GLY A 36 -11.52 7.95 2.19
N LYS A 37 -10.38 8.64 2.19
CA LYS A 37 -9.65 9.04 0.98
C LYS A 37 -8.68 7.95 0.53
N PRO A 38 -8.49 7.76 -0.79
CA PRO A 38 -7.46 6.86 -1.30
C PRO A 38 -6.08 7.30 -0.80
N LEU A 39 -5.24 6.32 -0.46
CA LEU A 39 -3.85 6.55 -0.12
C LEU A 39 -3.01 6.54 -1.40
N ILE A 40 -2.02 7.42 -1.46
CA ILE A 40 -1.03 7.45 -2.53
C ILE A 40 0.33 7.20 -1.90
N ILE A 41 1.06 6.23 -2.44
CA ILE A 41 2.40 5.84 -2.00
C ILE A 41 3.35 5.99 -3.18
N ASN A 42 4.52 6.57 -2.96
CA ASN A 42 5.61 6.51 -3.93
C ASN A 42 6.35 5.17 -3.75
N ALA A 43 6.47 4.37 -4.82
CA ALA A 43 7.11 3.07 -4.77
C ALA A 43 8.58 3.11 -4.34
N GLU A 44 9.29 4.21 -4.60
CA GLU A 44 10.67 4.42 -4.14
C GLU A 44 10.78 4.58 -2.63
N HIS A 45 9.68 4.92 -1.96
CA HIS A 45 9.65 5.05 -0.50
C HIS A 45 9.26 3.74 0.19
N ILE A 46 8.99 2.67 -0.54
CA ILE A 46 8.70 1.35 0.04
C ILE A 46 10.04 0.66 0.29
N ALA A 47 10.31 0.33 1.55
CA ALA A 47 11.48 -0.45 1.95
C ALA A 47 11.26 -1.94 1.68
N PHE A 48 10.11 -2.47 2.09
CA PHE A 48 9.71 -3.86 1.83
C PHE A 48 8.21 -4.07 2.07
N LEU A 49 7.71 -5.23 1.64
CA LEU A 49 6.37 -5.72 1.91
C LEU A 49 6.46 -6.97 2.81
N ALA A 50 5.50 -7.15 3.72
CA ALA A 50 5.36 -8.41 4.45
C ALA A 50 3.89 -8.71 4.76
N HIS A 51 3.58 -9.97 5.07
CA HIS A 51 2.28 -10.33 5.61
C HIS A 51 2.28 -10.24 7.14
N ASN A 52 1.18 -9.79 7.72
CA ASN A 52 0.94 -9.94 9.15
C ASN A 52 0.40 -11.35 9.46
N THR A 53 0.19 -11.65 10.75
CA THR A 53 -0.33 -12.94 11.22
C THR A 53 -1.75 -13.26 10.75
N GLU A 54 -2.48 -12.27 10.22
CA GLU A 54 -3.83 -12.40 9.68
C GLU A 54 -3.82 -12.55 8.14
N GLY A 55 -2.64 -12.69 7.53
CA GLY A 55 -2.47 -12.79 6.08
C GLY A 55 -2.72 -11.49 5.33
N LYS A 56 -2.73 -10.33 6.01
CA LYS A 56 -2.85 -9.00 5.39
C LYS A 56 -1.48 -8.47 5.00
N VAL A 57 -1.40 -7.77 3.88
CA VAL A 57 -0.13 -7.20 3.39
C VAL A 57 0.12 -5.86 4.05
N THR A 58 1.35 -5.61 4.48
CA THR A 58 1.79 -4.33 5.02
C THR A 58 2.93 -3.78 4.18
N PHE A 59 2.77 -2.54 3.71
CA PHE A 59 3.86 -1.75 3.14
C PHE A 59 4.64 -1.08 4.26
N PHE A 60 5.95 -1.32 4.30
CA PHE A 60 6.86 -0.65 5.21
C PHE A 60 7.58 0.45 4.45
N LEU A 61 7.33 1.71 4.83
CA LEU A 61 7.93 2.85 4.16
C LEU A 61 9.25 3.24 4.81
N THR A 62 10.16 3.82 4.04
CA THR A 62 11.49 4.29 4.48
C THR A 62 11.42 5.36 5.57
N ASN A 63 10.30 6.10 5.63
CA ASN A 63 10.04 7.08 6.68
C ASN A 63 9.39 6.46 7.94
N GLY A 64 9.32 5.13 8.03
CA GLY A 64 8.80 4.37 9.16
C GLY A 64 7.27 4.27 9.26
N PHE A 65 6.54 4.71 8.23
CA PHE A 65 5.10 4.42 8.16
C PHE A 65 4.85 2.96 7.78
N GLU A 66 3.80 2.39 8.34
CA GLU A 66 3.32 1.06 8.00
C GLU A 66 1.87 1.19 7.48
N ILE A 67 1.59 0.64 6.30
CA ILE A 67 0.26 0.69 5.68
C ILE A 67 -0.21 -0.74 5.46
N CYS A 68 -1.12 -1.20 6.31
CA CYS A 68 -1.70 -2.53 6.24
C CYS A 68 -2.95 -2.51 5.37
N ILE A 69 -3.04 -3.44 4.42
CA ILE A 69 -4.09 -3.54 3.42
C ILE A 69 -4.68 -4.95 3.33
N ASN A 70 -5.95 -5.01 2.94
CA ASN A 70 -6.71 -6.24 2.76
C ASN A 70 -6.62 -6.73 1.31
N MET A 71 -5.49 -7.35 0.99
CA MET A 71 -5.14 -7.87 -0.34
C MET A 71 -4.22 -9.09 -0.21
N PHE A 72 -4.16 -9.93 -1.24
CA PHE A 72 -3.17 -11.00 -1.31
C PHE A 72 -1.76 -10.45 -1.59
N TYR A 73 -0.74 -11.19 -1.16
CA TYR A 73 0.64 -10.75 -1.27
C TYR A 73 1.12 -10.65 -2.72
N ASP A 74 0.77 -11.64 -3.55
CA ASP A 74 1.09 -11.69 -4.97
C ASP A 74 0.45 -10.52 -5.77
N GLU A 75 -0.78 -10.15 -5.44
CA GLU A 75 -1.45 -8.97 -5.99
C GLU A 75 -0.69 -7.69 -5.62
N ALA A 76 -0.38 -7.52 -4.33
CA ALA A 76 0.34 -6.32 -3.85
C ALA A 76 1.76 -6.22 -4.42
N GLU A 77 2.48 -7.34 -4.50
CA GLU A 77 3.82 -7.45 -5.09
C GLU A 77 3.79 -7.13 -6.58
N THR A 78 2.77 -7.61 -7.30
CA THR A 78 2.56 -7.29 -8.72
C THR A 78 2.39 -5.79 -8.95
N ILE A 79 1.61 -5.10 -8.11
CA ILE A 79 1.42 -3.64 -8.21
C ILE A 79 2.70 -2.91 -7.82
N PHE A 80 3.39 -3.38 -6.77
CA PHE A 80 4.66 -2.80 -6.35
C PHE A 80 5.70 -2.83 -7.46
N PHE A 81 5.91 -3.99 -8.10
CA PHE A 81 6.87 -4.10 -9.19
C PHE A 81 6.44 -3.35 -10.46
N ALA A 82 5.14 -3.27 -10.74
CA ALA A 82 4.63 -2.43 -11.83
C ALA A 82 4.96 -0.95 -11.59
N ALA A 83 4.71 -0.44 -10.38
CA ALA A 83 5.06 0.93 -10.01
C ALA A 83 6.58 1.18 -10.03
N LYS A 84 7.40 0.26 -9.50
CA LYS A 84 8.87 0.34 -9.58
C LYS A 84 9.39 0.34 -11.02
N SER A 85 8.64 -0.23 -11.96
CA SER A 85 8.96 -0.26 -13.38
C SER A 85 8.30 0.86 -14.17
N CYS A 86 7.58 1.78 -13.52
CA CYS A 86 6.81 2.85 -14.15
C CYS A 86 5.79 2.34 -15.19
N ILE A 87 5.08 1.26 -14.85
CA ILE A 87 4.04 0.65 -15.70
C ILE A 87 2.67 0.86 -15.06
N ASP A 88 1.72 1.38 -15.84
CA ASP A 88 0.32 1.46 -15.43
C ASP A 88 -0.29 0.06 -15.27
N LYS A 89 -0.85 -0.24 -14.09
CA LYS A 89 -1.48 -1.53 -13.78
C LYS A 89 -2.56 -1.38 -12.72
N GLU A 90 -3.64 -2.14 -12.81
CA GLU A 90 -4.75 -2.13 -11.85
C GLU A 90 -5.19 -3.54 -11.45
N ILE A 91 -5.62 -3.70 -10.19
CA ILE A 91 -6.25 -4.91 -9.62
C ILE A 91 -7.25 -4.54 -8.53
#